data_AF-A0A8S3Z7Y6-F1
#
_entry.id   AF-A0A8S3Z7Y6-F1
#
_cell.length_a   1.000
_cell.length_b   1.000
_cell.length_c   1.000
_cell.angle_alpha   90.00
_cell.angle_beta   90.00
_cell.angle_gamma   90.00
#
_symmetry.space_group_name_H-M   'P 1'
#
loop_
_entity.id
_entity.type
_entity.pdbx_description
1 polymer ?
#
loop_
_entity_poly.entity_id
_entity_poly.type
_entity_poly.pdbx_seq_one_letter_code
_entity_poly.pdbx_strand_id
1 'polypeptide(L)'
;MLLNVSLIFAAALSLVSCLSIGNMVQNARNEGIYAMEIAEEGAGDTVKTIDKEGKQTLRVIDKGAEQTVNVIDKGAKHTVNVIDKGAEQTLSVIDKGAKHTVNVINKGAEQTLRVIDKGAKHTLSVIDKGADQTLSIIDKGAKHTLSVIDKDAEDTLSVIDKDAEDTLSVIDKGATKSLKSAEDFFIMLKKEVNSNSTCACVNYTCGCCLQVVVEKISLNETGCLNISYLPDEYGFEFLFTLNGLAIIDEKISVKNPPPVCAAIPYIHQVASLCIRFYNLDYKAKQFSGCADVEIEVERVVLKKYDLGCIHIPPSREHKLIIQ
;
A
#
# COMPACT_ATOMS: atom_id res chain seq x y z
N MET A 1 -81.48 -49.60 -177.69
CA MET A 1 -81.93 -50.34 -176.50
C MET A 1 -80.79 -50.85 -175.58
N LEU A 2 -79.50 -50.59 -175.88
CA LEU A 2 -78.36 -51.11 -175.08
C LEU A 2 -77.66 -50.07 -174.15
N LEU A 3 -77.78 -48.76 -174.38
CA LEU A 3 -77.07 -47.74 -173.56
C LEU A 3 -77.71 -47.46 -172.16
N ASN A 4 -79.03 -47.52 -172.01
CA ASN A 4 -79.70 -47.15 -170.75
C ASN A 4 -79.58 -48.20 -169.65
N VAL A 5 -79.44 -49.49 -169.99
CA VAL A 5 -79.24 -50.56 -169.00
C VAL A 5 -77.83 -50.47 -168.39
N SER A 6 -76.82 -50.08 -169.19
CA SER A 6 -75.45 -49.86 -168.72
C SER A 6 -75.35 -48.72 -167.69
N LEU A 7 -76.10 -47.65 -167.86
CA LEU A 7 -76.06 -46.50 -166.95
C LEU A 7 -76.65 -46.84 -165.56
N ILE A 8 -77.74 -47.62 -165.53
CA ILE A 8 -78.38 -48.09 -164.30
C ILE A 8 -77.48 -49.12 -163.59
N PHE A 9 -76.85 -50.03 -164.33
CA PHE A 9 -75.89 -50.98 -163.77
C PHE A 9 -74.66 -50.26 -163.18
N ALA A 10 -74.14 -49.24 -163.87
CA ALA A 10 -73.02 -48.43 -163.38
C ALA A 10 -73.37 -47.65 -162.11
N ALA A 11 -74.59 -47.08 -162.03
CA ALA A 11 -75.08 -46.38 -160.84
C ALA A 11 -75.29 -47.34 -159.65
N ALA A 12 -75.84 -48.53 -159.89
CA ALA A 12 -76.01 -49.56 -158.86
C ALA A 12 -74.65 -50.08 -158.35
N LEU A 13 -73.69 -50.31 -159.24
CA LEU A 13 -72.31 -50.69 -158.87
C LEU A 13 -71.62 -49.58 -158.06
N SER A 14 -71.85 -48.32 -158.41
CA SER A 14 -71.34 -47.14 -157.70
C SER A 14 -71.95 -46.97 -156.31
N LEU A 15 -73.23 -47.31 -156.12
CA LEU A 15 -73.89 -47.25 -154.82
C LEU A 15 -73.42 -48.39 -153.90
N VAL A 16 -73.26 -49.60 -154.45
CA VAL A 16 -72.71 -50.75 -153.70
C VAL A 16 -71.26 -50.51 -153.30
N SER A 17 -70.44 -49.93 -154.17
CA SER A 17 -69.06 -49.56 -153.84
C SER A 17 -69.00 -48.44 -152.79
N CYS A 18 -69.86 -47.40 -152.89
CA CYS A 18 -70.00 -46.38 -151.84
C CYS A 18 -70.45 -46.94 -150.50
N LEU A 19 -71.41 -47.88 -150.46
CA LEU A 19 -71.82 -48.54 -149.22
C LEU A 19 -70.69 -49.37 -148.61
N SER A 20 -69.93 -50.08 -149.45
CA SER A 20 -68.78 -50.88 -149.01
C SER A 20 -67.66 -49.98 -148.45
N ILE A 21 -67.34 -48.88 -149.12
CA ILE A 21 -66.36 -47.88 -148.64
C ILE A 21 -66.86 -47.23 -147.34
N GLY A 22 -68.14 -46.86 -147.27
CA GLY A 22 -68.76 -46.31 -146.06
C GLY A 22 -68.67 -47.26 -144.86
N ASN A 23 -68.97 -48.55 -145.06
CA ASN A 23 -68.82 -49.58 -144.02
C ASN A 23 -67.36 -49.79 -143.62
N MET A 24 -66.42 -49.75 -144.57
CA MET A 24 -64.98 -49.83 -144.27
C MET A 24 -64.50 -48.64 -143.45
N VAL A 25 -64.95 -47.42 -143.77
CA VAL A 25 -64.62 -46.20 -143.01
C VAL A 25 -65.22 -46.24 -141.60
N GLN A 26 -66.47 -46.70 -141.44
CA GLN A 26 -67.08 -46.85 -140.12
C GLN A 26 -66.38 -47.94 -139.28
N ASN A 27 -65.97 -49.05 -139.90
CA ASN A 27 -65.20 -50.08 -139.20
C ASN A 27 -63.83 -49.56 -138.74
N ALA A 28 -63.11 -48.86 -139.62
CA ALA A 28 -61.83 -48.24 -139.26
C ALA A 28 -61.97 -47.18 -138.15
N ARG A 29 -63.06 -46.41 -138.15
CA ARG A 29 -63.38 -45.45 -137.06
C ARG A 29 -63.64 -46.16 -135.74
N ASN A 30 -64.42 -47.25 -135.75
CA ASN A 30 -64.74 -48.02 -134.54
C ASN A 30 -63.51 -48.73 -133.97
N GLU A 31 -62.67 -49.32 -134.83
CA GLU A 31 -61.37 -49.87 -134.42
C GLU A 31 -60.45 -48.79 -133.84
N GLY A 32 -60.45 -47.58 -134.41
CA GLY A 32 -59.70 -46.45 -133.88
C GLY A 32 -60.19 -45.95 -132.51
N ILE A 33 -61.51 -45.89 -132.28
CA ILE A 33 -62.10 -45.54 -130.98
C ILE A 33 -61.73 -46.60 -129.94
N TYR A 34 -61.87 -47.88 -130.29
CA TYR A 34 -61.51 -48.99 -129.40
C TYR A 34 -60.02 -48.98 -129.03
N ALA A 35 -59.15 -48.73 -130.01
CA ALA A 35 -57.72 -48.57 -129.75
C ALA A 35 -57.41 -47.37 -128.83
N MET A 36 -58.16 -46.27 -128.97
CA MET A 36 -57.99 -45.08 -128.14
C MET A 36 -58.48 -45.29 -126.70
N GLU A 37 -59.61 -45.99 -126.50
CA GLU A 37 -60.11 -46.35 -125.18
C GLU A 37 -59.14 -47.26 -124.41
N ILE A 38 -58.55 -48.26 -125.09
CA ILE A 38 -57.49 -49.11 -124.51
C ILE A 38 -56.25 -48.26 -124.14
N ALA A 39 -55.88 -47.29 -124.98
CA ALA A 39 -54.76 -46.41 -124.70
C ALA A 39 -55.03 -45.48 -123.50
N GLU A 40 -56.25 -44.96 -123.35
CA GLU A 40 -56.66 -44.15 -122.20
C GLU A 40 -56.73 -44.97 -120.91
N GLU A 41 -57.25 -46.20 -120.96
CA GLU A 41 -57.27 -47.12 -119.81
C GLU A 41 -55.85 -47.49 -119.38
N GLY A 42 -54.99 -47.86 -120.33
CA GLY A 42 -53.57 -48.15 -120.08
C GLY A 42 -52.80 -46.94 -119.54
N ALA A 43 -53.09 -45.73 -120.02
CA ALA A 43 -52.54 -44.49 -119.48
C ALA A 43 -53.05 -44.24 -118.04
N GLY A 44 -54.33 -44.45 -117.77
CA GLY A 44 -54.93 -44.33 -116.45
C GLY A 44 -54.31 -45.28 -115.42
N ASP A 45 -54.07 -46.54 -115.80
CA ASP A 45 -53.43 -47.52 -114.93
C ASP A 45 -51.94 -47.24 -114.69
N THR A 46 -51.26 -46.70 -115.70
CA THR A 46 -49.89 -46.19 -115.55
C THR A 46 -49.84 -45.06 -114.52
N VAL A 47 -50.76 -44.09 -114.60
CA VAL A 47 -50.83 -42.96 -113.65
C VAL A 47 -51.15 -43.44 -112.23
N LYS A 48 -52.10 -44.39 -112.05
CA LYS A 48 -52.40 -44.98 -110.74
C LYS A 48 -51.18 -45.65 -110.11
N THR A 49 -50.38 -46.36 -110.93
CA THR A 49 -49.16 -47.03 -110.47
C THR A 49 -48.12 -45.99 -110.02
N ILE A 50 -47.91 -44.94 -110.81
CA ILE A 50 -47.01 -43.82 -110.46
C ILE A 50 -47.44 -43.15 -109.15
N ASP A 51 -48.73 -42.87 -108.95
CA ASP A 51 -49.22 -42.27 -107.69
C ASP A 51 -48.96 -43.18 -106.48
N LYS A 52 -49.20 -44.49 -106.62
CA LYS A 52 -48.94 -45.47 -105.57
C LYS A 52 -47.45 -45.56 -105.21
N GLU A 53 -46.59 -45.64 -106.22
CA GLU A 53 -45.14 -45.67 -106.05
C GLU A 53 -44.61 -44.34 -105.47
N GLY A 54 -45.15 -43.21 -105.92
CA GLY A 54 -44.84 -41.89 -105.39
C GLY A 54 -45.18 -41.77 -103.90
N LYS A 55 -46.39 -42.21 -103.50
CA LYS A 55 -46.81 -42.29 -102.08
C LYS A 55 -45.90 -43.20 -101.25
N GLN A 56 -45.49 -44.34 -101.81
CA GLN A 56 -44.58 -45.25 -101.13
C GLN A 56 -43.19 -44.62 -100.96
N THR A 57 -42.69 -43.93 -101.98
CA THR A 57 -41.41 -43.21 -101.96
C THR A 57 -41.42 -42.12 -100.90
N LEU A 58 -42.47 -41.30 -100.86
CA LEU A 58 -42.64 -40.25 -99.84
C LEU A 58 -42.66 -40.83 -98.41
N ARG A 59 -43.36 -41.95 -98.19
CA ARG A 59 -43.34 -42.64 -96.89
C ARG A 59 -41.96 -43.09 -96.44
N VAL A 60 -41.12 -43.56 -97.37
CA VAL A 60 -39.74 -43.96 -97.05
C VAL A 60 -38.90 -42.72 -96.68
N ILE A 61 -39.07 -41.62 -97.42
CA ILE A 61 -38.40 -40.35 -97.14
C ILE A 61 -38.81 -39.82 -95.76
N ASP A 62 -40.10 -39.80 -95.44
CA ASP A 62 -40.61 -39.32 -94.15
C ASP A 62 -40.05 -40.13 -92.98
N LYS A 63 -40.05 -41.47 -93.11
CA LYS A 63 -39.44 -42.36 -92.10
C LYS A 63 -37.94 -42.15 -91.97
N GLY A 64 -37.24 -41.94 -93.09
CA GLY A 64 -35.82 -41.62 -93.09
C GLY A 64 -35.54 -40.31 -92.36
N ALA A 65 -36.31 -39.26 -92.66
CA ALA A 65 -36.22 -37.97 -92.00
C ALA A 65 -36.51 -38.06 -90.49
N GLU A 66 -37.56 -38.79 -90.08
CA GLU A 66 -37.88 -39.03 -88.67
C GLU A 66 -36.73 -39.75 -87.94
N GLN A 67 -36.13 -40.76 -88.57
CA GLN A 67 -34.96 -41.45 -88.02
C GLN A 67 -33.75 -40.50 -87.89
N THR A 68 -33.48 -39.68 -88.89
CA THR A 68 -32.39 -38.68 -88.84
C THR A 68 -32.61 -37.69 -87.69
N VAL A 69 -33.81 -37.14 -87.54
CA VAL A 69 -34.15 -36.22 -86.44
C VAL A 69 -34.00 -36.90 -85.08
N ASN A 70 -34.44 -38.15 -84.95
CA ASN A 70 -34.29 -38.91 -83.70
C ASN A 70 -32.82 -39.17 -83.31
N VAL A 71 -31.95 -39.42 -84.29
CA VAL A 71 -30.51 -39.57 -84.04
C VAL A 71 -29.91 -38.23 -83.58
N ILE A 72 -30.30 -37.13 -84.22
CA ILE A 72 -29.85 -35.77 -83.84
C ILE A 72 -30.30 -35.43 -82.41
N ASP A 73 -31.56 -35.68 -82.05
CA ASP A 73 -32.09 -35.41 -80.70
C ASP A 73 -31.34 -36.22 -79.63
N LYS A 74 -31.11 -37.52 -79.88
CA LYS A 74 -30.30 -38.36 -78.98
C LYS A 74 -28.86 -37.86 -78.85
N GLY A 75 -28.25 -37.45 -79.96
CA GLY A 75 -26.92 -36.85 -79.98
C GLY A 75 -26.85 -35.56 -79.16
N ALA A 76 -27.82 -34.66 -79.35
CA ALA A 76 -27.91 -33.40 -78.61
C ALA A 76 -28.09 -33.64 -77.10
N LYS A 77 -29.00 -34.55 -76.70
CA LYS A 77 -29.18 -34.96 -75.30
C LYS A 77 -27.90 -35.54 -74.69
N HIS A 78 -27.17 -36.36 -75.44
CA HIS A 78 -25.91 -36.91 -74.96
C HIS A 78 -24.86 -35.80 -74.74
N THR A 79 -24.72 -34.87 -75.69
CA THR A 79 -23.80 -33.74 -75.58
C THR A 79 -24.10 -32.88 -74.35
N VAL A 80 -25.37 -32.53 -74.11
CA VAL A 80 -25.78 -31.77 -72.92
C VAL A 80 -25.42 -32.52 -71.63
N ASN A 81 -25.71 -33.81 -71.54
CA ASN A 81 -25.37 -34.61 -70.36
C ASN A 81 -23.87 -34.68 -70.08
N VAL A 82 -23.03 -34.70 -71.12
CA VAL A 82 -21.56 -34.67 -70.96
C VAL A 82 -21.11 -33.31 -70.43
N ILE A 83 -21.68 -32.22 -70.94
CA ILE A 83 -21.41 -30.85 -70.47
C ILE A 83 -21.81 -30.70 -68.99
N ASP A 84 -23.01 -31.16 -68.62
CA ASP A 84 -23.51 -31.08 -67.25
C ASP A 84 -22.59 -31.83 -66.27
N LYS A 85 -22.21 -33.07 -66.60
CA LYS A 85 -21.26 -33.85 -65.78
C LYS A 85 -19.89 -33.19 -65.69
N GLY A 86 -19.41 -32.59 -66.79
CA GLY A 86 -18.17 -31.82 -66.78
C GLY A 86 -18.25 -30.63 -65.83
N ALA A 87 -19.35 -29.88 -65.88
CA ALA A 87 -19.59 -28.72 -65.01
C ALA A 87 -19.68 -29.13 -63.52
N GLU A 88 -20.38 -30.23 -63.20
CA GLU A 88 -20.46 -30.77 -61.84
C GLU A 88 -19.07 -31.15 -61.30
N GLN A 89 -18.24 -31.80 -62.13
CA GLN A 89 -16.88 -32.14 -61.74
C GLN A 89 -16.02 -30.89 -61.50
N THR A 90 -16.10 -29.89 -62.39
CA THR A 90 -15.39 -28.62 -62.22
C THR A 90 -15.80 -27.92 -60.92
N LEU A 91 -17.11 -27.83 -60.63
CA LEU A 91 -17.60 -27.24 -59.38
C LEU A 91 -17.13 -28.02 -58.14
N SER A 92 -17.08 -29.35 -58.20
CA SER A 92 -16.57 -30.18 -57.11
C SER A 92 -15.09 -29.91 -56.81
N VAL A 93 -14.27 -29.74 -57.85
CA VAL A 93 -12.84 -29.39 -57.69
C VAL A 93 -12.70 -28.00 -57.07
N ILE A 94 -13.49 -27.02 -57.52
CA ILE A 94 -13.49 -25.66 -56.97
C ILE A 94 -13.88 -25.67 -55.49
N ASP A 95 -14.95 -26.38 -55.11
CA ASP A 95 -15.38 -26.47 -53.71
C ASP A 95 -14.30 -27.10 -52.81
N LYS A 96 -13.67 -28.19 -53.26
CA LYS A 96 -12.55 -28.81 -52.53
C LYS A 96 -11.36 -27.87 -52.40
N GLY A 97 -11.02 -27.14 -53.47
CA GLY A 97 -9.97 -26.12 -53.47
C GLY A 97 -10.25 -25.01 -52.47
N ALA A 98 -11.46 -24.44 -52.49
CA ALA A 98 -11.89 -23.40 -51.56
C ALA A 98 -11.84 -23.86 -50.10
N LYS A 99 -12.34 -25.06 -49.80
CA LYS A 99 -12.25 -25.68 -48.46
C LYS A 99 -10.80 -25.85 -48.00
N HIS A 100 -9.92 -26.27 -48.89
CA HIS A 100 -8.49 -26.41 -48.58
C HIS A 100 -7.86 -25.04 -48.26
N THR A 101 -8.13 -24.02 -49.07
CA THR A 101 -7.62 -22.66 -48.84
C THR A 101 -8.07 -22.10 -47.50
N VAL A 102 -9.35 -22.23 -47.14
CA VAL A 102 -9.87 -21.80 -45.84
C VAL A 102 -9.19 -22.55 -44.69
N ASN A 103 -8.98 -23.86 -44.82
CA ASN A 103 -8.27 -24.64 -43.80
C ASN A 103 -6.82 -24.20 -43.61
N VAL A 104 -6.11 -23.87 -44.69
CA VAL A 104 -4.73 -23.34 -44.62
C VAL A 104 -4.72 -21.97 -43.92
N ILE A 105 -5.66 -21.08 -44.25
CA ILE A 105 -5.79 -19.77 -43.60
C ILE A 105 -6.05 -19.94 -42.10
N ASN A 106 -7.00 -20.80 -41.71
CA ASN A 106 -7.33 -21.03 -40.30
C ASN A 106 -6.11 -21.57 -39.52
N LYS A 107 -5.40 -22.56 -40.07
CA LYS A 107 -4.16 -23.08 -39.45
C LYS A 107 -3.08 -22.00 -39.34
N GLY A 108 -2.93 -21.15 -40.36
CA GLY A 108 -2.02 -20.01 -40.31
C GLY A 108 -2.37 -19.05 -39.18
N ALA A 109 -3.64 -18.66 -39.07
CA ALA A 109 -4.13 -17.77 -38.02
C ALA A 109 -3.94 -18.35 -36.61
N GLU A 110 -4.20 -19.65 -36.41
CA GLU A 110 -3.94 -20.33 -35.14
C GLU A 110 -2.46 -20.29 -34.74
N GLN A 111 -1.54 -20.48 -35.69
CA GLN A 111 -0.11 -20.39 -35.41
C GLN A 111 0.32 -18.97 -35.07
N THR A 112 -0.20 -17.96 -35.79
CA THR A 112 0.04 -16.55 -35.47
C THR A 112 -0.42 -16.20 -34.05
N LEU A 113 -1.63 -16.63 -33.67
CA LEU A 113 -2.14 -16.40 -32.31
C LEU A 113 -1.30 -17.09 -31.24
N ARG A 114 -0.78 -18.30 -31.50
CA ARG A 114 0.14 -18.99 -30.58
C ARG A 114 1.46 -18.26 -30.38
N VAL A 115 2.02 -17.67 -31.44
CA VAL A 115 3.25 -16.88 -31.34
C VAL A 115 3.00 -15.62 -30.52
N ILE A 116 1.87 -14.94 -30.73
CA ILE A 116 1.46 -13.77 -29.95
C ILE A 116 1.32 -14.12 -28.47
N ASP A 117 0.60 -15.21 -28.13
CA ASP A 117 0.43 -15.66 -26.74
C ASP A 117 1.76 -15.97 -26.05
N LYS A 118 2.68 -16.67 -26.74
CA LYS A 118 4.03 -16.94 -26.21
C LYS A 118 4.83 -15.65 -26.01
N GLY A 119 4.75 -14.72 -26.95
CA GLY A 119 5.39 -13.40 -26.85
C GLY A 119 4.88 -12.63 -25.64
N ALA A 120 3.56 -12.54 -25.47
CA ALA A 120 2.93 -11.86 -24.34
C ALA A 120 3.33 -12.47 -22.99
N LYS A 121 3.32 -13.81 -22.87
CA LYS A 121 3.78 -14.52 -21.67
C LYS A 121 5.26 -14.23 -21.36
N HIS A 122 6.11 -14.17 -22.37
CA HIS A 122 7.51 -13.84 -22.19
C HIS A 122 7.69 -12.39 -21.69
N THR A 123 6.97 -11.43 -22.30
CA THR A 123 7.00 -10.02 -21.86
C THR A 123 6.56 -9.86 -20.40
N LEU A 124 5.47 -10.51 -19.99
CA LEU A 124 5.03 -10.49 -18.59
C LEU A 124 6.09 -11.08 -17.65
N SER A 125 6.71 -12.21 -18.01
CA SER A 125 7.77 -12.81 -17.20
C SER A 125 9.00 -11.91 -17.04
N VAL A 126 9.35 -11.12 -18.06
CA VAL A 126 10.44 -10.14 -17.97
C VAL A 126 10.06 -9.00 -17.02
N ILE A 127 8.83 -8.51 -17.08
CA ILE A 127 8.31 -7.47 -16.19
C ILE A 127 8.35 -7.94 -14.74
N ASP A 128 7.86 -9.15 -14.45
CA ASP A 128 7.83 -9.71 -13.10
C ASP A 128 9.24 -9.82 -12.51
N LYS A 129 10.20 -10.36 -13.29
CA LYS A 129 11.60 -10.44 -12.87
C LYS A 129 12.24 -9.06 -12.63
N GLY A 130 11.89 -8.08 -13.46
CA GLY A 130 12.33 -6.70 -13.28
C GLY A 130 11.80 -6.09 -11.98
N ALA A 131 10.51 -6.30 -11.69
CA ALA A 131 9.88 -5.83 -10.45
C ALA A 131 10.52 -6.47 -9.20
N ASP A 132 10.76 -7.78 -9.21
CA ASP A 132 11.44 -8.49 -8.12
C ASP A 132 12.85 -7.95 -7.86
N GLN A 133 13.60 -7.65 -8.92
CA GLN A 133 14.93 -7.04 -8.80
C GLN A 133 14.85 -5.64 -8.18
N THR A 134 13.91 -4.81 -8.61
CA THR A 134 13.70 -3.48 -8.03
C THR A 134 13.36 -3.55 -6.54
N LEU A 135 12.45 -4.44 -6.15
CA LEU A 135 12.08 -4.64 -4.74
C LEU A 135 13.28 -5.12 -3.91
N SER A 136 14.11 -6.02 -4.45
CA SER A 136 15.32 -6.49 -3.77
C SER A 136 16.35 -5.38 -3.55
N ILE A 137 16.51 -4.47 -4.51
CA ILE A 137 17.40 -3.30 -4.36
C ILE A 137 16.87 -2.36 -3.27
N ILE A 138 15.56 -2.10 -3.25
CA ILE A 138 14.93 -1.26 -2.22
C ILE A 138 15.12 -1.86 -0.83
N ASP A 139 14.86 -3.16 -0.65
CA ASP A 139 15.03 -3.85 0.64
C ASP A 139 16.49 -3.76 1.14
N LYS A 140 17.47 -4.00 0.26
CA LYS A 140 18.89 -3.85 0.60
C LYS A 140 19.26 -2.41 0.98
N GLY A 141 18.75 -1.44 0.23
CA GLY A 141 18.94 -0.02 0.52
C GLY A 141 18.38 0.37 1.88
N ALA A 142 17.14 -0.02 2.17
CA ALA A 142 16.49 0.25 3.45
C ALA A 142 17.22 -0.39 4.63
N LYS A 143 17.66 -1.65 4.50
CA LYS A 143 18.48 -2.33 5.51
C LYS A 143 19.80 -1.61 5.76
N HIS A 144 20.46 -1.14 4.71
CA HIS A 144 21.70 -0.38 4.85
C HIS A 144 21.47 0.95 5.57
N THR A 145 20.43 1.71 5.20
CA THR A 145 20.09 2.97 5.87
C THR A 145 19.79 2.76 7.36
N LEU A 146 19.01 1.75 7.72
CA LEU A 146 18.73 1.42 9.12
C LEU A 146 20.01 1.06 9.88
N SER A 147 20.89 0.25 9.28
CA SER A 147 22.18 -0.11 9.88
C SER A 147 23.10 1.09 10.12
N VAL A 148 23.06 2.11 9.25
CA VAL A 148 23.83 3.35 9.46
C VAL A 148 23.23 4.15 10.61
N ILE A 149 21.91 4.31 10.66
CA ILE A 149 21.23 5.01 11.75
C ILE A 149 21.51 4.35 13.10
N ASP A 150 21.45 3.01 13.18
CA ASP A 150 21.72 2.28 14.41
C ASP A 150 23.17 2.51 14.89
N LYS A 151 24.13 2.51 13.96
CA LYS A 151 25.53 2.76 14.27
C LYS A 151 25.78 4.20 14.71
N ASP A 152 25.19 5.17 14.03
CA ASP A 152 25.30 6.59 14.38
C ASP A 152 24.67 6.86 15.76
N ALA A 153 23.57 6.18 16.09
CA ALA A 153 22.94 6.25 17.40
C ALA A 153 23.81 5.64 18.50
N GLU A 154 24.44 4.49 18.24
CA GLU A 154 25.40 3.85 19.15
C GLU A 154 26.61 4.76 19.41
N ASP A 155 27.20 5.32 18.34
CA ASP A 155 28.34 6.23 18.44
C ASP A 155 27.94 7.50 19.23
N THR A 156 26.75 8.07 18.98
CA THR A 156 26.23 9.23 19.73
C THR A 156 26.05 8.93 21.22
N LEU A 157 25.47 7.78 21.57
CA LEU A 157 25.31 7.37 22.97
C LEU A 157 26.67 7.18 23.65
N SER A 158 27.66 6.63 22.95
CA SER A 158 29.00 6.44 23.50
C SER A 158 29.70 7.76 23.86
N VAL A 159 29.48 8.81 23.07
CA VAL A 159 30.00 10.16 23.36
C VAL A 159 29.30 10.74 24.59
N ILE A 160 27.98 10.62 24.68
CA ILE A 160 27.20 11.09 25.83
C ILE A 160 27.66 10.41 27.12
N ASP A 161 27.87 9.09 27.10
CA ASP A 161 28.33 8.32 28.25
C ASP A 161 29.72 8.80 28.73
N LYS A 162 30.63 9.03 27.77
CA LYS A 162 31.98 9.53 28.07
C LYS A 162 31.98 10.95 28.64
N ASP A 163 31.19 11.84 28.04
CA ASP A 163 31.04 13.23 28.50
C ASP A 163 30.41 13.28 29.91
N ALA A 164 29.48 12.37 30.21
CA ALA A 164 28.88 12.23 31.53
C ALA A 164 29.90 11.73 32.58
N GLU A 165 30.72 10.74 32.23
CA GLU A 165 31.81 10.25 33.09
C GLU A 165 32.83 11.36 33.41
N ASP A 166 33.27 12.10 32.39
CA ASP A 166 34.20 13.21 32.55
C ASP A 166 33.61 14.33 33.41
N THR A 167 32.33 14.67 33.21
CA THR A 167 31.61 15.67 34.01
C THR A 167 31.53 15.26 35.49
N LEU A 168 31.17 14.00 35.77
CA LEU A 168 31.12 13.47 37.13
C LEU A 168 32.51 13.49 37.80
N SER A 169 33.57 13.19 37.06
CA SER A 169 34.96 13.27 37.55
C SER A 169 35.36 14.69 37.94
N VAL A 170 34.95 15.70 37.18
CA VAL A 170 35.19 17.12 37.51
C VAL A 170 34.43 17.52 38.77
N ILE A 171 33.16 17.12 38.89
CA ILE A 171 32.32 17.39 40.06
C ILE A 171 32.94 16.76 41.32
N ASP A 172 33.37 15.50 41.26
CA ASP A 172 33.98 14.79 42.38
C ASP A 172 35.29 15.45 42.84
N LYS A 173 36.16 15.83 41.90
CA LYS A 173 37.39 16.59 42.19
C LYS A 173 37.09 17.98 42.78
N GLY A 174 36.01 18.62 42.36
CA GLY A 174 35.55 19.90 42.90
C GLY A 174 35.07 19.73 44.35
N ALA A 175 34.17 18.78 44.58
CA ALA A 175 33.60 18.48 45.89
C ALA A 175 34.69 18.10 46.91
N THR A 176 35.64 17.24 46.53
CA THR A 176 36.77 16.85 47.41
C THR A 176 37.67 18.02 47.77
N LYS A 177 37.93 18.97 46.86
CA LYS A 177 38.67 20.20 47.18
C LYS A 177 37.90 21.09 48.15
N SER A 178 36.60 21.30 47.91
CA SER A 178 35.73 22.06 48.80
C SER A 178 35.65 21.43 50.20
N LEU A 179 35.57 20.10 50.29
CA LEU A 179 35.54 19.39 51.57
C LEU A 179 36.85 19.59 52.35
N LYS A 180 38.02 19.44 51.70
CA LYS A 180 39.33 19.69 52.33
C LYS A 180 39.48 21.13 52.79
N SER A 181 39.05 22.10 51.98
CA SER A 181 39.08 23.51 52.37
C SER A 181 38.20 23.78 53.58
N ALA A 182 37.04 23.13 53.69
CA ALA A 182 36.17 23.21 54.87
C ALA A 182 36.81 22.53 56.08
N GLU A 183 37.39 21.33 55.93
CA GLU A 183 38.13 20.62 56.98
C GLU A 183 39.29 21.45 57.53
N ASP A 184 40.10 22.06 56.66
CA ASP A 184 41.20 22.95 57.03
C ASP A 184 40.70 24.18 57.80
N PHE A 185 39.58 24.77 57.36
CA PHE A 185 38.92 25.88 58.06
C PHE A 185 38.43 25.48 59.47
N PHE A 186 37.81 24.29 59.61
CA PHE A 186 37.36 23.75 60.89
C PHE A 186 38.51 23.40 61.85
N ILE A 187 39.62 22.84 61.35
CA ILE A 187 40.83 22.58 62.15
C ILE A 187 41.42 23.90 62.66
N MET A 188 41.44 24.93 61.80
CA MET A 188 41.89 26.27 62.18
C MET A 188 40.98 26.94 63.23
N LEU A 189 39.74 26.47 63.41
CA LEU A 189 38.80 26.98 64.43
C LEU A 189 38.87 26.20 65.76
N LYS A 190 39.23 24.92 65.73
CA LYS A 190 39.37 24.08 66.94
C LYS A 190 40.54 24.46 67.86
N LYS A 191 41.46 25.32 67.43
CA LYS A 191 42.71 25.59 68.18
C LYS A 191 42.54 26.43 69.46
N GLU A 192 41.34 26.92 69.75
CA GLU A 192 41.07 27.72 70.95
C GLU A 192 39.68 27.41 71.50
N VAL A 193 39.51 26.43 72.39
CA VAL A 193 38.47 26.56 73.42
C VAL A 193 38.98 25.87 74.69
N ASN A 194 39.17 26.68 75.72
CA ASN A 194 39.27 26.23 77.10
C ASN A 194 38.31 27.15 77.88
N SER A 195 37.05 26.73 78.05
CA SER A 195 36.03 27.54 78.70
C SER A 195 35.72 26.98 80.09
N ASN A 196 36.24 27.63 81.12
CA ASN A 196 35.70 27.51 82.48
C ASN A 196 34.43 28.38 82.54
N SER A 197 33.26 27.78 82.35
CA SER A 197 31.99 28.46 82.64
C SER A 197 31.76 28.47 84.15
N THR A 198 31.13 29.53 84.65
CA THR A 198 30.65 29.60 86.05
C THR A 198 29.15 29.86 86.02
N CYS A 199 28.40 28.99 86.69
CA CYS A 199 26.94 29.05 86.76
C CYS A 199 26.47 29.13 88.21
N ALA A 200 25.43 29.93 88.48
CA ALA A 200 24.80 30.03 89.79
C ALA A 200 23.28 30.16 89.64
N CYS A 201 22.54 29.48 90.53
CA CYS A 201 21.08 29.48 90.52
C CYS A 201 20.50 29.97 91.84
N VAL A 202 19.49 30.84 91.77
CA VAL A 202 18.73 31.34 92.90
C VAL A 202 17.24 31.32 92.55
N ASN A 203 16.45 30.59 93.33
CA ASN A 203 15.01 30.36 93.09
C ASN A 203 14.76 29.78 91.70
N TYR A 204 13.94 30.47 90.89
CA TYR A 204 13.59 30.07 89.53
C TYR A 204 14.57 30.59 88.47
N THR A 205 15.66 31.23 88.86
CA THR A 205 16.59 31.88 87.92
C THR A 205 18.00 31.32 88.05
N CYS A 206 18.60 30.93 86.93
CA CYS A 206 20.00 30.55 86.82
C CYS A 206 20.74 31.53 85.93
N GLY A 207 21.94 31.94 86.32
CA GLY A 207 22.86 32.73 85.50
C GLY A 207 24.15 31.97 85.24
N CYS A 208 24.58 31.90 83.99
CA CYS A 208 25.85 31.31 83.55
C CYS A 208 26.66 32.35 82.79
N CYS A 209 27.92 32.56 83.17
CA CYS A 209 28.82 33.46 82.46
C CYS A 209 30.06 32.72 81.95
N LEU A 210 30.52 33.11 80.77
CA LEU A 210 31.77 32.63 80.17
C LEU A 210 32.46 33.74 79.39
N GLN A 211 33.77 33.58 79.22
CA GLN A 211 34.57 34.48 78.39
C GLN A 211 34.56 33.99 76.94
N VAL A 212 33.94 34.77 76.06
CA VAL A 212 33.83 34.48 74.62
C VAL A 212 35.03 35.11 73.92
N VAL A 213 36.07 34.31 73.68
CA VAL A 213 37.26 34.74 72.94
C VAL A 213 37.29 34.12 71.54
N VAL A 214 37.28 34.99 70.53
CA VAL A 214 37.44 34.65 69.11
C VAL A 214 38.46 35.62 68.50
N GLU A 215 39.74 35.21 68.49
CA GLU A 215 40.85 36.06 68.05
C GLU A 215 40.72 36.52 66.58
N LYS A 216 40.17 35.67 65.71
CA LYS A 216 40.00 35.97 64.27
C LYS A 216 39.06 37.13 63.95
N ILE A 217 38.16 37.49 64.87
CA ILE A 217 37.23 38.63 64.71
C ILE A 217 37.43 39.68 65.82
N SER A 218 38.55 39.62 66.53
CA SER A 218 38.86 40.51 67.67
C SER A 218 37.76 40.56 68.73
N LEU A 219 37.04 39.45 68.95
CA LEU A 219 35.99 39.36 69.96
C LEU A 219 36.59 38.78 71.25
N ASN A 220 36.55 39.54 72.34
CA ASN A 220 36.97 39.09 73.67
C ASN A 220 36.01 39.67 74.71
N GLU A 221 34.80 39.14 74.73
CA GLU A 221 33.71 39.68 75.52
C GLU A 221 33.22 38.67 76.54
N THR A 222 32.62 39.15 77.63
CA THR A 222 31.98 38.28 78.62
C THR A 222 30.53 38.06 78.22
N GLY A 223 30.19 36.81 77.88
CA GLY A 223 28.83 36.39 77.58
C GLY A 223 28.16 35.83 78.82
N CYS A 224 27.00 36.36 79.19
CA CYS A 224 26.21 35.86 80.31
C CYS A 224 24.80 35.50 79.85
N LEU A 225 24.35 34.30 80.21
CA LEU A 225 23.01 33.78 79.98
C LEU A 225 22.26 33.66 81.31
N ASN A 226 21.16 34.40 81.44
CA ASN A 226 20.23 34.26 82.55
C ASN A 226 18.96 33.54 82.07
N ILE A 227 18.50 32.54 82.81
CA ILE A 227 17.31 31.74 82.49
C ILE A 227 16.39 31.75 83.70
N SER A 228 15.15 32.20 83.52
CA SER A 228 14.11 32.18 84.55
C SER A 228 12.96 31.24 84.17
N TYR A 229 12.63 30.30 85.04
CA TYR A 229 11.53 29.36 84.85
C TYR A 229 10.17 30.02 85.16
N LEU A 230 9.20 29.86 84.27
CA LEU A 230 7.85 30.41 84.39
C LEU A 230 6.84 29.26 84.66
N PRO A 231 6.50 28.99 85.95
CA PRO A 231 5.70 27.82 86.32
C PRO A 231 4.25 27.86 85.82
N ASP A 232 3.68 29.06 85.60
CA ASP A 232 2.27 29.23 85.22
C ASP A 232 2.04 29.18 83.71
N GLU A 233 3.10 29.29 82.89
CA GLU A 233 3.00 29.40 81.43
C GLU A 233 3.69 28.24 80.67
N TYR A 234 4.10 27.17 81.36
CA TYR A 234 4.85 26.05 80.77
C TYR A 234 5.99 26.54 79.85
N GLY A 235 6.81 27.47 80.37
CA GLY A 235 7.84 28.18 79.62
C GLY A 235 9.03 28.61 80.47
N PHE A 236 10.07 29.12 79.83
CA PHE A 236 11.13 29.89 80.49
C PHE A 236 11.43 31.14 79.67
N GLU A 237 11.81 32.21 80.35
CA GLU A 237 12.41 33.38 79.73
C GLU A 237 13.91 33.28 79.87
N PHE A 238 14.64 33.74 78.87
CA PHE A 238 16.09 33.82 78.96
C PHE A 238 16.59 35.11 78.33
N LEU A 239 17.61 35.65 78.98
CA LEU A 239 18.29 36.87 78.61
C LEU A 239 19.76 36.54 78.40
N PHE A 240 20.22 36.71 77.16
CA PHE A 240 21.64 36.64 76.85
C PHE A 240 22.21 38.04 76.69
N THR A 241 23.33 38.28 77.35
CA THR A 241 24.04 39.56 77.34
C THR A 241 25.50 39.36 76.92
N LEU A 242 26.02 40.33 76.16
CA LEU A 242 27.45 40.48 75.88
C LEU A 242 27.93 41.77 76.55
N ASN A 243 28.86 41.68 77.49
CA ASN A 243 29.34 42.81 78.29
C ASN A 243 28.21 43.65 78.93
N GLY A 244 27.11 43.00 79.32
CA GLY A 244 25.95 43.67 79.91
C GLY A 244 24.96 44.28 78.90
N LEU A 245 25.24 44.24 77.60
CA LEU A 245 24.27 44.61 76.57
C LEU A 245 23.38 43.41 76.22
N ALA A 246 22.06 43.59 76.30
CA ALA A 246 21.08 42.56 75.93
C ALA A 246 21.13 42.28 74.43
N ILE A 247 21.45 41.04 74.06
CA ILE A 247 21.53 40.58 72.67
C ILE A 247 20.28 39.78 72.29
N ILE A 248 19.79 38.98 73.24
CA ILE A 248 18.60 38.14 73.07
C ILE A 248 17.82 38.22 74.38
N ASP A 249 16.54 38.58 74.30
CA ASP A 249 15.61 38.58 75.42
C ASP A 249 14.30 37.97 74.92
N GLU A 250 14.12 36.69 75.18
CA GLU A 250 13.04 35.91 74.57
C GLU A 250 12.37 34.98 75.59
N LYS A 251 11.09 34.68 75.32
CA LYS A 251 10.27 33.78 76.12
C LYS A 251 9.85 32.59 75.29
N ILE A 252 10.14 31.40 75.78
CA ILE A 252 9.98 30.15 75.05
C ILE A 252 9.09 29.16 75.82
N SER A 253 8.22 28.45 75.09
CA SER A 253 7.42 27.33 75.62
C SER A 253 8.16 25.98 75.47
N VAL A 254 8.11 25.12 76.52
CA VAL A 254 9.07 24.00 76.75
C VAL A 254 8.78 22.71 75.96
N LYS A 255 8.58 22.80 74.63
CA LYS A 255 8.66 21.62 73.74
C LYS A 255 9.57 21.93 72.54
N ASN A 256 10.83 21.53 72.69
CA ASN A 256 11.87 21.55 71.64
C ASN A 256 11.92 22.87 70.84
N PRO A 257 12.29 23.98 71.48
CA PRO A 257 12.36 25.25 70.78
C PRO A 257 13.44 25.23 69.69
N PRO A 258 13.17 25.82 68.52
CA PRO A 258 14.22 26.06 67.53
C PRO A 258 15.33 26.94 68.14
N PRO A 259 16.57 26.86 67.62
CA PRO A 259 17.65 27.77 68.01
C PRO A 259 17.19 29.24 67.94
N VAL A 260 17.49 30.01 68.98
CA VAL A 260 17.22 31.46 68.96
C VAL A 260 18.49 32.19 68.56
N CYS A 261 18.42 32.89 67.44
CA CYS A 261 19.56 33.58 66.87
C CYS A 261 19.34 35.09 66.86
N ALA A 262 20.39 35.84 67.21
CA ALA A 262 20.43 37.28 67.02
C ALA A 262 21.74 37.71 66.36
N ALA A 263 21.66 38.79 65.59
CA ALA A 263 22.83 39.37 64.95
C ALA A 263 23.77 39.98 66.01
N ILE A 264 25.05 39.64 65.96
CA ILE A 264 26.03 40.13 66.94
C ILE A 264 26.27 41.64 66.73
N PRO A 265 26.24 42.46 67.81
CA PRO A 265 26.66 43.87 67.76
C PRO A 265 27.96 44.06 66.97
N TYR A 266 28.03 45.13 66.17
CA TYR A 266 29.21 45.52 65.38
C TYR A 266 29.51 44.69 64.10
N ILE A 267 28.99 43.47 63.95
CA ILE A 267 29.20 42.62 62.74
C ILE A 267 27.90 41.98 62.23
N HIS A 268 26.77 42.65 62.43
CA HIS A 268 25.41 42.15 62.14
C HIS A 268 25.17 41.61 60.72
N GLN A 269 25.99 41.98 59.74
CA GLN A 269 25.86 41.53 58.35
C GLN A 269 26.56 40.19 58.08
N VAL A 270 27.42 39.72 58.98
CA VAL A 270 28.34 38.60 58.73
C VAL A 270 28.17 37.48 59.74
N ALA A 271 27.85 37.78 61.01
CA ALA A 271 27.75 36.77 62.06
C ALA A 271 26.46 36.86 62.89
N SER A 272 25.89 35.69 63.19
CA SER A 272 24.77 35.52 64.13
C SER A 272 25.23 34.71 65.33
N LEU A 273 24.74 35.07 66.52
CA LEU A 273 24.89 34.29 67.74
C LEU A 273 23.59 33.55 67.99
N CYS A 274 23.67 32.22 68.00
CA CYS A 274 22.55 31.32 68.19
C CYS A 274 22.68 30.61 69.54
N ILE A 275 21.58 30.54 70.28
CA ILE A 275 21.50 29.80 71.54
C ILE A 275 20.59 28.60 71.32
N ARG A 276 21.10 27.43 71.69
CA ARG A 276 20.35 26.17 71.57
C ARG A 276 20.14 25.58 72.95
N PHE A 277 18.87 25.27 73.21
CA PHE A 277 18.46 24.55 74.39
C PHE A 277 18.17 23.09 74.02
N TYR A 278 18.73 22.16 74.77
CA TYR A 278 18.53 20.73 74.55
C TYR A 278 18.41 19.99 75.89
N ASN A 279 17.92 18.75 75.84
CA ASN A 279 17.64 17.94 77.03
C ASN A 279 16.77 18.65 78.08
N LEU A 280 15.76 19.39 77.62
CA LEU A 280 14.79 20.06 78.48
C LEU A 280 13.83 19.03 79.11
N ASP A 281 13.80 18.98 80.45
CA ASP A 281 12.87 18.17 81.24
C ASP A 281 12.11 19.05 82.24
N TYR A 282 10.81 18.79 82.39
CA TYR A 282 9.91 19.50 83.30
C TYR A 282 9.06 18.48 84.07
N LYS A 283 9.55 18.04 85.22
CA LYS A 283 8.83 17.08 86.08
C LYS A 283 8.60 17.68 87.45
N ALA A 284 7.38 17.55 87.97
CA ALA A 284 7.04 17.89 89.35
C ALA A 284 7.50 19.29 89.82
N LYS A 285 7.33 20.33 88.98
CA LYS A 285 7.76 21.73 89.24
C LYS A 285 9.28 21.94 89.33
N GLN A 286 10.05 21.05 88.71
CA GLN A 286 11.49 21.19 88.50
C GLN A 286 11.74 21.35 86.99
N PHE A 287 12.64 22.27 86.64
CA PHE A 287 13.11 22.45 85.28
C PHE A 287 14.57 22.05 85.21
N SER A 288 14.93 21.23 84.23
CA SER A 288 16.33 20.99 83.89
C SER A 288 16.54 21.12 82.40
N GLY A 289 17.70 21.61 82.00
CA GLY A 289 18.01 21.82 80.59
C GLY A 289 19.48 22.14 80.41
N CYS A 290 20.00 21.81 79.24
CA CYS A 290 21.35 22.17 78.83
C CYS A 290 21.27 23.25 77.76
N ALA A 291 22.31 24.07 77.70
CA ALA A 291 22.42 25.10 76.68
C ALA A 291 23.81 25.15 76.07
N ASP A 292 23.87 25.53 74.81
CA ASP A 292 25.12 25.90 74.13
C ASP A 292 24.92 27.18 73.31
N VAL A 293 26.03 27.86 73.05
CA VAL A 293 26.09 29.07 72.23
C VAL A 293 26.92 28.78 70.99
N GLU A 294 26.31 28.99 69.83
CA GLU A 294 26.92 28.80 68.52
C GLU A 294 27.09 30.17 67.84
N ILE A 295 28.27 30.43 67.28
CA ILE A 295 28.50 31.60 66.40
C ILE A 295 28.42 31.11 64.96
N GLU A 296 27.45 31.59 64.20
CA GLU A 296 27.23 31.24 62.79
C GLU A 296 27.67 32.38 61.85
N VAL A 297 28.41 32.03 60.80
CA VAL A 297 28.73 32.94 59.67
C VAL A 297 28.28 32.26 58.38
N GLU A 298 27.42 32.93 57.60
CA GLU A 298 26.82 32.37 56.38
C GLU A 298 26.22 30.95 56.56
N ARG A 299 25.57 30.68 57.70
CA ARG A 299 24.98 29.37 58.10
C ARG A 299 26.00 28.26 58.39
N VAL A 300 27.28 28.61 58.58
CA VAL A 300 28.32 27.70 59.05
C VAL A 300 28.62 28.02 60.51
N VAL A 301 28.49 27.03 61.41
CA VAL A 301 28.85 27.17 62.83
C VAL A 301 30.37 27.31 62.95
N LEU A 302 30.85 28.51 63.27
CA LEU A 302 32.27 28.81 63.45
C LEU A 302 32.79 28.31 64.79
N LYS A 303 31.99 28.45 65.85
CA LYS A 303 32.42 28.08 67.19
C LYS A 303 31.23 27.76 68.07
N LYS A 304 31.41 26.75 68.91
CA LYS A 304 30.43 26.27 69.87
C LYS A 304 31.02 26.40 71.27
N TYR A 305 30.26 27.00 72.18
CA TYR A 305 30.57 27.12 73.60
C TYR A 305 29.49 26.39 74.39
N ASP A 306 29.88 25.31 75.07
CA ASP A 306 28.96 24.56 75.92
C ASP A 306 28.77 25.31 77.24
N LEU A 307 27.53 25.70 77.54
CA LEU A 307 27.19 26.39 78.80
C LEU A 307 27.03 25.42 79.96
N GLY A 308 26.88 24.12 79.66
CA GLY A 308 26.57 23.08 80.63
C GLY A 308 25.06 22.92 80.85
N CYS A 309 24.72 22.14 81.87
CA CYS A 309 23.34 21.82 82.20
C CYS A 309 22.96 22.46 83.53
N ILE A 310 21.78 23.06 83.58
CA ILE A 310 21.22 23.66 84.78
C ILE A 310 20.05 22.83 85.30
N HIS A 311 19.93 22.80 86.63
CA HIS A 311 18.83 22.18 87.34
C HIS A 311 18.22 23.22 88.28
N ILE A 312 16.99 23.65 87.96
CA ILE A 312 16.23 24.62 88.75
C ILE A 312 15.30 23.84 89.70
N PRO A 313 15.55 23.89 91.02
CA PRO A 313 14.73 23.21 92.01
C PRO A 313 13.36 23.90 92.18
N PRO A 314 12.37 23.25 92.81
CA PRO A 314 11.08 23.88 93.11
C PRO A 314 11.28 24.95 94.20
N SER A 315 10.50 26.04 94.17
CA SER A 315 10.62 27.25 95.02
C SER A 315 10.61 27.09 96.55
N ARG A 316 10.57 25.87 97.10
CA ARG A 316 10.57 25.63 98.55
C ARG A 316 11.90 25.16 99.12
N GLU A 317 13.00 25.19 98.37
CA GLU A 317 14.33 24.85 98.90
C GLU A 317 15.36 25.93 98.55
N HIS A 318 15.73 26.75 99.55
CA HIS A 318 16.91 27.61 99.46
C HIS A 318 18.17 26.75 99.60
N LYS A 319 18.81 26.40 98.49
CA LYS A 319 20.18 25.88 98.48
C LYS A 319 20.93 26.41 97.27
N LEU A 320 21.99 27.19 97.51
CA LEU A 320 23.01 27.48 96.51
C LEU A 320 23.65 26.14 96.11
N ILE A 321 23.49 25.74 94.84
CA ILE A 321 24.29 24.68 94.24
C ILE A 321 25.38 25.39 93.44
N ILE A 322 26.62 25.29 93.93
CA ILE A 322 27.82 25.68 93.20
C ILE A 322 28.39 24.38 92.62
N GLN A 323 28.51 24.28 91.30
CA GLN A 323 29.31 23.27 90.62
C GLN A 323 30.41 23.96 89.82
#